data_AF-A0A7S4IJU5-F1
#
_entry.id   AF-A0A7S4IJU5-F1
#
_cell.length_a   1.000
_cell.length_b   1.000
_cell.length_c   1.000
_cell.angle_alpha   90.00
_cell.angle_beta   90.00
_cell.angle_gamma   90.00
#
_symmetry.space_group_name_H-M   'P 1'
#
loop_
_entity.id
_entity.type
_entity.pdbx_description
1 polymer ?
#
loop_
_entity_poly.entity_id
_entity_poly.type
_entity_poly.pdbx_seq_one_letter_code
_entity_poly.pdbx_strand_id
1 'polypeptide(L)'
;SQFRGIFKSACVACASLATGDLITQGFEYKQGELQEWNKIRTLRFAVVGLTLHGPYFHLGFGRVERLFGASSGFKIAVAKMAVSQITLFPIYLSLLFPYLSLLEGKSLQAAYEKTAQVWWPTFRNGALFWPVVNMVNFLAFSPGTGRVLCVSVAGIIWNCYISAVNFKANKLQQQALQGEQAVKE
;
A
#
# COMPACT_ATOMS: atom_id res chain seq x y z
N SER A 1 5.82 -23.69 10.97
CA SER A 1 7.05 -22.88 11.05
C SER A 1 6.73 -21.43 10.71
N GLN A 2 7.44 -20.47 11.32
CA GLN A 2 7.31 -19.03 11.07
C GLN A 2 7.45 -18.68 9.58
N PHE A 3 8.35 -19.37 8.88
CA PHE A 3 8.55 -19.24 7.43
C PHE A 3 7.27 -19.46 6.61
N ARG A 4 6.49 -20.51 6.90
CA ARG A 4 5.23 -20.79 6.19
C ARG A 4 4.20 -19.67 6.36
N GLY A 5 4.19 -19.00 7.52
CA GLY A 5 3.31 -17.86 7.78
C GLY A 5 3.68 -16.65 6.93
N ILE A 6 4.96 -16.28 6.93
CA ILE A 6 5.49 -15.17 6.13
C ILE A 6 5.22 -15.41 4.64
N PHE A 7 5.53 -16.62 4.15
CA PHE A 7 5.33 -16.97 2.75
C PHE A 7 3.87 -16.84 2.31
N LYS A 8 2.93 -17.33 3.13
CA LYS A 8 1.49 -17.15 2.86
C LYS A 8 1.09 -15.68 2.80
N SER A 9 1.51 -14.87 3.78
CA SER A 9 1.25 -13.43 3.77
C SER A 9 1.85 -12.73 2.55
N ALA A 10 3.04 -13.16 2.11
CA ALA A 10 3.69 -12.67 0.91
C ALA A 10 2.90 -12.99 -0.36
N CYS A 11 2.40 -14.22 -0.52
CA CYS A 11 1.56 -14.59 -1.66
C CYS A 11 0.22 -13.83 -1.68
N VAL A 12 -0.44 -13.69 -0.52
CA VAL A 12 -1.69 -12.94 -0.41
C VAL A 12 -1.48 -11.47 -0.75
N ALA A 13 -0.42 -10.85 -0.23
CA ALA A 13 -0.09 -9.46 -0.53
C ALA A 13 0.29 -9.27 -2.00
N CYS A 14 1.05 -10.20 -2.60
CA CYS A 14 1.36 -10.22 -4.03
C CYS A 14 0.09 -10.17 -4.88
N ALA A 15 -0.85 -11.09 -4.64
CA ALA A 15 -2.12 -11.11 -5.35
C ALA A 15 -2.93 -9.82 -5.12
N SER A 16 -3.04 -9.37 -3.87
CA SER A 16 -3.82 -8.19 -3.51
C SER A 16 -3.30 -6.90 -4.16
N LEU A 17 -1.99 -6.69 -4.19
CA LEU A 17 -1.38 -5.50 -4.81
C LEU A 17 -1.48 -5.56 -6.34
N ALA A 18 -1.24 -6.73 -6.93
CA ALA A 18 -1.42 -6.94 -8.36
C ALA A 18 -2.87 -6.66 -8.78
N THR A 19 -3.86 -7.21 -8.05
CA THR A 19 -5.28 -6.96 -8.32
C THR A 19 -5.64 -5.48 -8.19
N GLY A 20 -5.17 -4.80 -7.13
CA GLY A 20 -5.40 -3.36 -6.98
C GLY A 20 -4.85 -2.55 -8.15
N ASP A 21 -3.65 -2.90 -8.62
CA ASP A 21 -3.05 -2.25 -9.79
C ASP A 21 -3.82 -2.54 -11.10
N LEU A 22 -4.24 -3.79 -11.34
CA LEU A 22 -5.06 -4.14 -12.50
C LEU A 22 -6.37 -3.34 -12.52
N ILE A 23 -7.05 -3.23 -11.37
CA ILE A 23 -8.29 -2.46 -11.26
C ILE A 23 -8.01 -0.98 -11.58
N THR A 24 -6.97 -0.39 -11.01
CA THR A 24 -6.60 1.00 -11.24
C THR A 24 -6.27 1.27 -12.71
N GLN A 25 -5.49 0.41 -13.37
CA GLN A 25 -5.20 0.54 -14.79
C GLN A 25 -6.48 0.47 -15.64
N GLY A 26 -7.45 -0.37 -15.26
CA GLY A 26 -8.75 -0.41 -15.93
C GLY A 26 -9.52 0.91 -15.85
N PHE A 27 -9.45 1.62 -14.73
CA PHE A 27 -10.05 2.96 -14.60
C PHE A 27 -9.27 4.01 -15.40
N GLU A 28 -7.94 3.99 -15.33
CA GLU A 28 -7.07 4.93 -16.07
C GLU A 28 -7.24 4.77 -17.59
N TYR A 29 -7.37 3.54 -18.08
CA TYR A 29 -7.66 3.26 -19.49
C TYR A 29 -9.01 3.83 -19.92
N LYS A 30 -10.07 3.60 -19.14
CA LYS A 30 -11.41 4.16 -19.41
C LYS A 30 -11.45 5.69 -19.37
N GLN A 31 -10.59 6.32 -18.57
CA GLN A 31 -10.48 7.77 -18.46
C GLN A 31 -9.57 8.40 -19.53
N GLY A 32 -8.93 7.59 -20.39
CA GLY A 32 -7.97 8.07 -21.38
C GLY A 32 -6.62 8.49 -20.81
N GLU A 33 -6.38 8.25 -19.52
CA GLU A 33 -5.12 8.54 -18.82
C GLU A 33 -4.02 7.52 -19.18
N LEU A 34 -4.41 6.32 -19.59
CA LEU A 34 -3.52 5.24 -19.99
C LEU A 34 -3.90 4.76 -21.40
N GLN A 35 -2.94 4.74 -22.33
CA GLN A 35 -3.18 4.31 -23.71
C GLN A 35 -3.14 2.79 -23.87
N GLU A 36 -2.30 2.11 -23.10
CA GLU A 36 -2.12 0.66 -23.13
C GLU A 36 -1.84 0.08 -21.75
N TRP A 37 -2.18 -1.20 -21.59
CA TRP A 37 -1.95 -1.93 -20.35
C TRP A 37 -0.47 -2.09 -20.02
N ASN A 38 -0.05 -1.62 -18.84
CA ASN A 38 1.30 -1.73 -18.35
C ASN A 38 1.48 -2.96 -17.45
N LYS A 39 1.79 -4.11 -18.08
CA LYS A 39 2.03 -5.38 -17.35
C LYS A 39 3.22 -5.29 -16.40
N ILE A 40 4.25 -4.51 -16.75
CA ILE A 40 5.44 -4.34 -15.92
C ILE A 40 5.09 -3.57 -14.63
N ARG A 41 4.20 -2.58 -14.68
CA ARG A 41 3.68 -1.90 -13.48
C ARG A 41 3.01 -2.89 -12.54
N THR A 42 2.13 -3.76 -13.06
CA THR A 42 1.48 -4.80 -12.23
C THR A 42 2.50 -5.75 -11.62
N LEU A 43 3.53 -6.15 -12.39
CA LEU A 43 4.63 -6.97 -11.87
C LEU A 43 5.38 -6.28 -10.73
N ARG A 44 5.64 -4.96 -10.81
CA ARG A 44 6.27 -4.20 -9.71
C ARG A 44 5.41 -4.24 -8.46
N PHE A 45 4.10 -4.04 -8.57
CA PHE A 45 3.17 -4.15 -7.44
C PHE A 45 3.12 -5.56 -6.85
N ALA A 46 3.14 -6.60 -7.69
CA ALA A 46 3.23 -7.99 -7.26
C ALA A 46 4.53 -8.27 -6.48
N VAL A 47 5.67 -7.79 -7.00
CA VAL A 47 6.99 -7.88 -6.34
C VAL A 47 6.98 -7.17 -4.99
N VAL A 48 6.44 -5.95 -4.91
CA VAL A 48 6.26 -5.24 -3.63
C VAL A 48 5.43 -6.07 -2.65
N GLY A 49 4.33 -6.67 -3.12
CA GLY A 49 3.49 -7.54 -2.31
C GLY A 49 4.26 -8.73 -1.72
N LEU A 50 5.04 -9.39 -2.57
CA LEU A 50 5.81 -10.59 -2.23
C LEU A 50 7.00 -10.29 -1.31
N THR A 51 7.78 -9.25 -1.59
CA THR A 51 9.08 -9.04 -0.95
C THR A 51 9.05 -8.03 0.19
N LEU A 52 8.12 -7.08 0.17
CA LEU A 52 8.03 -6.02 1.17
C LEU A 52 6.73 -6.13 1.98
N HIS A 53 5.58 -5.89 1.36
CA HIS A 53 4.30 -5.72 2.06
C HIS A 53 3.95 -6.94 2.92
N GLY A 54 3.91 -8.13 2.34
CA GLY A 54 3.52 -9.35 3.05
C GLY A 54 4.43 -9.66 4.24
N PRO A 55 5.76 -9.78 4.04
CA PRO A 55 6.69 -10.02 5.14
C PRO A 55 6.68 -8.90 6.20
N TYR A 56 6.63 -7.64 5.77
CA TYR A 56 6.65 -6.48 6.67
C TYR A 56 5.45 -6.50 7.62
N PHE A 57 4.23 -6.58 7.09
CA PHE A 57 3.03 -6.56 7.92
C PHE A 57 2.82 -7.86 8.71
N HIS A 58 3.21 -9.02 8.17
CA HIS A 58 3.18 -10.27 8.93
C HIS A 58 4.02 -10.18 10.21
N LEU A 59 5.26 -9.71 10.07
CA LEU A 59 6.17 -9.56 11.20
C LEU A 59 5.78 -8.38 12.10
N GLY A 60 5.33 -7.27 11.51
CA GLY A 60 4.88 -6.08 12.22
C GLY A 60 3.68 -6.36 13.12
N PHE A 61 2.59 -6.88 12.56
CA PHE A 61 1.42 -7.26 13.34
C PHE A 61 1.73 -8.38 14.34
N GLY A 62 2.59 -9.33 13.98
CA GLY A 62 3.06 -10.34 14.94
C GLY A 62 3.77 -9.76 16.16
N ARG A 63 4.51 -8.64 16.02
CA ARG A 63 5.11 -7.91 17.15
C ARG A 63 4.05 -7.16 17.98
N VAL A 64 3.09 -6.51 17.31
CA VAL A 64 1.97 -5.83 17.98
C VAL A 64 1.14 -6.82 18.80
N GLU A 65 0.86 -8.00 18.26
CA GLU A 65 0.16 -9.07 18.97
C GLU A 65 0.90 -9.52 20.24
N ARG A 66 2.23 -9.62 20.21
CA ARG A 66 3.03 -9.95 21.41
C ARG A 66 3.00 -8.85 22.46
N LEU A 67 2.96 -7.59 22.05
CA LEU A 67 2.94 -6.44 22.95
C LEU A 67 1.62 -6.32 23.73
N PHE A 68 0.49 -6.62 23.08
CA PHE A 68 -0.85 -6.47 23.65
C PHE A 68 -1.48 -7.79 24.13
N GLY A 69 -0.85 -8.93 23.84
CA GLY A 69 -1.38 -10.26 24.10
C GLY A 69 -2.51 -10.67 23.16
N ALA A 70 -2.97 -11.91 23.33
CA ALA A 70 -4.00 -12.54 22.48
C ALA A 70 -5.43 -12.01 22.69
N SER A 71 -5.60 -10.97 23.52
CA SER A 71 -6.91 -10.43 23.82
C SER A 71 -7.50 -9.69 22.61
N SER A 72 -8.80 -9.89 22.42
CA SER A 72 -9.58 -9.50 21.23
C SER A 72 -10.70 -8.51 21.54
N GLY A 73 -10.69 -7.91 22.74
CA GLY A 73 -11.67 -6.90 23.14
C GLY A 73 -11.55 -5.61 22.31
N PHE A 74 -12.66 -4.89 22.14
CA PHE A 74 -12.74 -3.69 21.32
C PHE A 74 -11.67 -2.64 21.66
N LYS A 75 -11.46 -2.36 22.96
CA LYS A 75 -10.43 -1.40 23.42
C LYS A 75 -9.03 -1.81 22.99
N ILE A 76 -8.71 -3.10 23.04
CA ILE A 76 -7.40 -3.64 22.67
C ILE A 76 -7.24 -3.61 21.14
N ALA A 77 -8.30 -3.91 20.38
CA ALA A 77 -8.28 -3.77 18.93
C ALA A 77 -8.02 -2.32 18.49
N VAL A 78 -8.68 -1.34 19.13
CA VAL A 78 -8.44 0.09 18.88
C VAL A 78 -7.00 0.47 19.23
N ALA A 79 -6.46 -0.01 20.35
CA ALA A 79 -5.08 0.26 20.75
C ALA A 79 -4.06 -0.35 19.76
N LYS A 80 -4.24 -1.62 19.36
CA LYS A 80 -3.41 -2.29 18.35
C LYS A 80 -3.43 -1.54 17.02
N MET A 81 -4.61 -1.07 16.60
CA MET A 81 -4.77 -0.25 15.40
C MET A 81 -4.00 1.07 15.52
N ALA A 82 -4.19 1.81 16.62
CA ALA A 82 -3.52 3.09 16.84
C ALA A 82 -1.99 2.94 16.83
N VAL A 83 -1.45 1.95 17.54
CA VAL A 83 -0.01 1.66 17.52
C VAL A 83 0.47 1.32 16.11
N SER A 84 -0.27 0.50 15.38
CA SER A 84 0.09 0.13 14.00
C SER A 84 0.07 1.33 13.04
N GLN A 85 -0.88 2.26 13.22
CA GLN A 85 -0.96 3.49 12.41
C GLN A 85 0.19 4.45 12.71
N ILE A 86 0.66 4.53 13.95
CA ILE A 86 1.74 5.47 14.36
C ILE A 86 3.13 4.87 14.09
N THR A 87 3.26 3.54 14.10
CA THR A 87 4.55 2.86 13.96
C THR A 87 4.70 2.21 12.59
N LEU A 88 3.92 1.17 12.31
CA LEU A 88 4.07 0.34 11.13
C LEU A 88 3.76 1.10 9.85
N PHE A 89 2.71 1.91 9.83
CA PHE A 89 2.25 2.57 8.63
C PHE A 89 3.23 3.64 8.08
N PRO A 90 3.73 4.61 8.87
CA PRO A 90 4.66 5.62 8.36
C PRO A 90 5.98 4.99 7.89
N ILE A 91 6.51 3.99 8.62
CA ILE A 91 7.71 3.25 8.22
C ILE A 91 7.46 2.51 6.90
N TYR A 92 6.29 1.88 6.74
CA TYR A 92 5.94 1.20 5.49
C TYR A 92 5.92 2.16 4.31
N LEU A 93 5.32 3.35 4.44
CA LEU A 93 5.28 4.33 3.36
C LEU A 93 6.68 4.85 2.99
N SER A 94 7.55 5.04 3.99
CA SER A 94 8.95 5.43 3.78
C SER A 94 9.77 4.35 3.08
N LEU A 95 9.34 3.08 3.11
CA LEU A 95 9.97 1.99 2.37
C LEU A 95 9.31 1.78 0.98
N LEU A 96 7.99 1.89 0.93
CA LEU A 96 7.18 1.57 -0.25
C LEU A 96 7.52 2.45 -1.46
N PHE A 97 7.47 3.77 -1.31
CA PHE A 97 7.61 4.68 -2.45
C PHE A 97 9.04 4.74 -3.01
N PRO A 98 10.09 4.73 -2.18
CA PRO A 98 11.45 4.56 -2.70
C PRO A 98 11.61 3.21 -3.40
N TYR A 99 11.10 2.12 -2.82
CA TYR A 99 11.23 0.79 -3.41
C TYR A 99 10.52 0.69 -4.76
N LEU A 100 9.29 1.20 -4.88
CA LEU A 100 8.58 1.31 -6.16
C LEU A 100 9.37 2.15 -7.17
N SER A 101 9.94 3.28 -6.75
CA SER A 101 10.71 4.16 -7.64
C SER A 101 11.99 3.48 -8.17
N LEU A 102 12.66 2.68 -7.32
CA LEU A 102 13.81 1.89 -7.74
C LEU A 102 13.40 0.79 -8.72
N LEU A 103 12.28 0.09 -8.49
CA LEU A 103 11.74 -0.89 -9.44
C LEU A 103 11.30 -0.26 -10.77
N GLU A 104 10.96 1.03 -10.76
CA GLU A 104 10.69 1.84 -11.95
C GLU A 104 11.97 2.28 -12.69
N GLY A 105 13.16 2.03 -12.14
CA GLY A 105 14.44 2.42 -12.73
C GLY A 105 14.86 3.86 -12.47
N LYS A 106 14.26 4.52 -11.47
CA LYS A 106 14.58 5.92 -11.13
C LYS A 106 15.84 6.02 -10.26
N SER A 107 16.50 7.18 -10.30
CA SER A 107 17.61 7.50 -9.40
C SER A 107 17.13 7.63 -7.94
N LEU A 108 18.06 7.51 -6.98
CA LEU A 108 17.76 7.71 -5.55
C LEU A 108 17.20 9.10 -5.27
N GLN A 109 17.71 10.13 -5.96
CA GLN A 109 17.22 11.50 -5.85
C GLN A 109 15.76 11.60 -6.31
N ALA A 110 15.46 11.05 -7.49
CA ALA A 110 14.10 11.01 -8.04
C ALA A 110 13.13 10.22 -7.14
N ALA A 111 13.61 9.15 -6.50
CA ALA A 111 12.84 8.36 -5.54
C ALA A 111 12.54 9.15 -4.25
N TYR A 112 13.52 9.92 -3.75
CA TYR A 112 13.35 10.79 -2.58
C TYR A 112 12.31 11.88 -2.85
N GLU A 113 12.43 12.61 -3.97
CA GLU A 113 11.52 13.69 -4.36
C GLU A 113 10.08 13.19 -4.50
N LYS A 114 9.88 12.08 -5.23
CA LYS A 114 8.58 11.44 -5.36
C LYS A 114 8.01 11.06 -3.99
N THR A 115 8.84 10.47 -3.13
CA THR A 115 8.40 10.06 -1.78
C THR A 115 8.00 11.27 -0.96
N ALA A 116 8.81 12.33 -0.91
CA ALA A 116 8.51 13.56 -0.20
C ALA A 116 7.18 14.19 -0.65
N GLN A 117 6.88 14.13 -1.95
CA GLN A 117 5.62 14.64 -2.51
C GLN A 117 4.39 13.83 -2.06
N VAL A 118 4.48 12.50 -2.07
CA VAL A 118 3.30 11.63 -1.86
C VAL A 118 3.14 11.17 -0.41
N TRP A 119 4.19 11.21 0.41
CA TRP A 119 4.21 10.56 1.72
C TRP A 119 3.15 11.13 2.66
N TRP A 120 3.15 12.45 2.87
CA TRP A 120 2.21 13.08 3.82
C TRP A 120 0.74 12.96 3.39
N PRO A 121 0.37 13.25 2.12
CA PRO A 121 -0.99 13.03 1.64
C PRO A 121 -1.43 11.56 1.80
N THR A 122 -0.56 10.61 1.47
CA THR A 122 -0.84 9.17 1.59
C THR A 122 -1.04 8.76 3.04
N PHE A 123 -0.16 9.22 3.94
CA PHE A 123 -0.25 8.96 5.37
C PHE A 123 -1.56 9.49 5.93
N ARG A 124 -1.90 10.76 5.66
CA ARG A 124 -3.15 11.38 6.11
C ARG A 124 -4.38 10.60 5.63
N ASN A 125 -4.42 10.23 4.36
CA ASN A 125 -5.55 9.49 3.80
C ASN A 125 -5.66 8.09 4.42
N GLY A 126 -4.55 7.41 4.66
CA GLY A 126 -4.54 6.11 5.34
C GLY A 126 -4.97 6.20 6.79
N ALA A 127 -4.51 7.24 7.50
CA ALA A 127 -4.89 7.52 8.88
C ALA A 127 -6.39 7.83 9.05
N LEU A 128 -7.08 8.22 7.98
CA LEU A 128 -8.55 8.37 7.95
C LEU A 128 -9.25 7.08 7.48
N PHE A 129 -8.74 6.48 6.40
CA PHE A 129 -9.33 5.30 5.77
C PHE A 129 -9.38 4.11 6.72
N TRP A 130 -8.26 3.77 7.36
CA TRP A 130 -8.15 2.55 8.16
C TRP A 130 -8.98 2.56 9.44
N PRO A 131 -9.09 3.67 10.21
CA PRO A 131 -10.02 3.73 11.34
C PRO A 131 -11.47 3.54 10.94
N VAL A 132 -11.91 4.13 9.82
CA VAL A 132 -13.27 3.96 9.31
C VAL A 132 -13.53 2.50 8.94
N VAL A 133 -12.60 1.89 8.19
CA VAL A 133 -12.69 0.46 7.83
C VAL A 133 -12.75 -0.41 9.08
N ASN A 134 -11.90 -0.17 10.08
CA ASN A 134 -11.91 -0.96 11.32
C ASN A 134 -13.22 -0.76 12.09
N MET A 135 -13.75 0.46 12.15
CA MET A 135 -15.03 0.72 12.80
C MET A 135 -16.17 -0.06 12.13
N VAL A 136 -16.29 0.02 10.80
CA VAL A 136 -17.28 -0.77 10.04
C VAL A 136 -17.06 -2.27 10.27
N ASN A 137 -15.80 -2.72 10.23
CA ASN A 137 -15.44 -4.12 10.43
C ASN A 137 -15.90 -4.67 11.79
N PHE A 138 -15.70 -3.90 12.87
CA PHE A 138 -16.07 -4.32 14.22
C PHE A 138 -17.58 -4.20 14.51
N LEU A 139 -18.25 -3.19 13.92
CA LEU A 139 -19.68 -2.97 14.12
C LEU A 139 -20.55 -3.91 13.28
N ALA A 140 -20.14 -4.19 12.05
CA ALA A 140 -20.95 -4.97 11.11
C ALA A 140 -20.70 -6.49 11.20
N PHE A 141 -19.55 -6.93 11.72
CA PHE A 141 -19.17 -8.34 11.68
C PHE A 141 -18.70 -8.91 13.04
N SER A 142 -19.20 -10.10 13.35
CA SER A 142 -18.71 -10.93 14.45
C SER A 142 -17.27 -11.39 14.19
N PRO A 143 -16.48 -11.71 15.24
CA PRO A 143 -15.14 -12.28 15.07
C PRO A 143 -15.16 -13.52 14.17
N GLY A 144 -14.30 -13.57 13.14
CA GLY A 144 -14.21 -14.70 12.22
C GLY A 144 -13.99 -14.26 10.76
N THR A 145 -14.42 -15.10 9.83
CA THR A 145 -14.19 -14.93 8.38
C THR A 145 -14.73 -13.61 7.83
N GLY A 146 -15.90 -13.15 8.31
CA GLY A 146 -16.49 -11.88 7.86
C GLY A 146 -15.54 -10.69 8.07
N ARG A 147 -14.84 -10.65 9.21
CA ARG A 147 -13.88 -9.57 9.48
C ARG A 147 -12.65 -9.61 8.57
N VAL A 148 -12.17 -10.82 8.28
CA VAL A 148 -11.04 -11.03 7.37
C VAL A 148 -11.41 -10.58 5.96
N LEU A 149 -12.62 -10.91 5.50
CA LEU A 149 -13.12 -10.50 4.18
C LEU A 149 -13.28 -8.98 4.08
N CYS A 150 -13.86 -8.33 5.09
CA CYS A 150 -14.04 -6.88 5.11
C CYS A 150 -12.69 -6.14 4.95
N VAL A 151 -11.69 -6.51 5.75
CA VAL A 151 -10.35 -5.91 5.68
C VAL A 151 -9.64 -6.25 4.35
N SER A 152 -9.86 -7.45 3.81
CA SER A 152 -9.27 -7.86 2.52
C SER A 152 -9.82 -7.05 1.35
N VAL A 153 -11.13 -6.82 1.31
CA VAL A 153 -11.78 -5.96 0.29
C VAL A 153 -11.31 -4.52 0.43
N ALA A 154 -11.31 -3.98 1.66
CA ALA A 154 -10.77 -2.65 1.91
C ALA A 154 -9.28 -2.53 1.52
N GLY A 155 -8.50 -3.59 1.71
CA GLY A 155 -7.11 -3.67 1.28
C GLY A 155 -6.94 -3.57 -0.23
N ILE A 156 -7.81 -4.20 -1.03
CA ILE A 156 -7.81 -4.02 -2.49
C ILE A 156 -8.11 -2.57 -2.85
N ILE A 157 -9.13 -1.95 -2.24
CA ILE A 157 -9.47 -0.54 -2.46
C ILE A 157 -8.28 0.37 -2.14
N TRP A 158 -7.60 0.12 -1.01
CA TRP A 158 -6.39 0.84 -0.64
C TRP A 158 -5.25 0.65 -1.66
N ASN A 159 -5.06 -0.57 -2.15
CA ASN A 159 -4.05 -0.84 -3.17
C ASN A 159 -4.37 -0.14 -4.51
N CYS A 160 -5.66 -0.02 -4.87
CA CYS A 160 -6.05 0.81 -6.01
C CYS A 160 -5.63 2.27 -5.82
N TYR A 161 -5.88 2.82 -4.62
CA TYR A 161 -5.46 4.17 -4.26
C TYR A 161 -3.95 4.36 -4.33
N ILE A 162 -3.15 3.45 -3.75
CA ILE A 162 -1.69 3.50 -3.82
C ILE A 162 -1.20 3.44 -5.26
N SER A 163 -1.78 2.55 -6.09
CA SER A 163 -1.45 2.44 -7.50
C SER A 163 -1.73 3.75 -8.25
N ALA A 164 -2.87 4.39 -8.00
CA ALA A 164 -3.24 5.66 -8.61
C ALA A 164 -2.33 6.82 -8.16
N VAL A 165 -1.99 6.89 -6.86
CA VAL A 165 -1.02 7.87 -6.34
C VAL A 165 0.35 7.71 -7.00
N ASN A 166 0.82 6.47 -7.10
CA ASN A 166 2.10 6.15 -7.72
C ASN A 166 2.13 6.56 -9.20
N PHE A 167 1.07 6.25 -9.95
CA PHE A 167 0.92 6.64 -11.36
C PHE A 167 0.91 8.16 -11.55
N LYS A 168 0.09 8.88 -10.78
CA LYS A 168 0.02 10.34 -10.86
C LYS A 168 1.37 11.00 -10.53
N ALA A 169 2.05 10.52 -9.49
CA ALA A 169 3.37 11.04 -9.15
C ALA A 169 4.41 10.78 -10.26
N ASN A 170 4.37 9.62 -10.90
CA ASN A 170 5.23 9.33 -12.05
C ASN A 170 4.97 10.27 -13.22
N LYS A 171 3.71 10.53 -13.54
CA LYS A 171 3.30 11.45 -14.61
C LYS A 171 3.81 12.86 -14.36
N LEU A 172 3.60 13.39 -13.15
CA LEU A 172 4.07 14.73 -12.75
C LEU A 172 5.60 14.85 -12.84
N GLN A 173 6.33 13.83 -12.38
CA GLN A 173 7.78 13.83 -12.43
C GLN A 173 8.32 13.77 -13.87
N GLN A 174 7.68 13.00 -14.75
CA GLN A 174 8.04 12.97 -16.17
C GLN A 174 7.78 14.31 -16.86
N GLN A 175 6.66 14.97 -16.55
CA GLN A 175 6.34 16.29 -17.09
C GLN A 175 7.34 17.37 -16.63
N ALA A 176 7.75 17.33 -15.37
CA ALA A 176 8.77 18.25 -14.84
C ALA A 176 10.11 18.07 -15.58
N LEU A 177 10.56 16.83 -15.77
CA LEU A 177 11.80 16.52 -16.49
C LEU A 177 11.76 16.99 -17.96
N GLN A 178 10.63 16.82 -18.65
CA GLN A 178 10.45 17.29 -20.03
C GLN A 178 10.46 18.82 -20.11
N GLY A 179 9.81 19.51 -19.17
CA GLY A 179 9.82 20.96 -19.09
C GLY A 179 11.22 21.55 -18.87
N GLU A 180 12.02 20.92 -18.00
CA GLU A 180 13.41 21.33 -17.77
C GLU A 180 14.31 21.15 -19.00
N GLN A 181 14.05 20.13 -19.82
CA GLN A 181 14.79 19.90 -21.07
C GLN A 181 14.40 20.95 -22.12
N ALA A 182 13.11 21.25 -22.28
CA ALA A 182 12.63 22.24 -23.23
C ALA A 182 13.10 23.68 -22.95
N VAL A 183 13.41 24.02 -21.69
CA VAL A 183 13.97 25.33 -21.32
C VAL A 183 15.47 25.45 -21.62
N LYS A 184 16.17 24.31 -21.76
CA LYS A 184 17.61 24.26 -22.03
C LYS A 184 17.95 24.24 -23.52
N GLU A 185 16.97 24.01 -24.39
CA GLU A 185 17.05 24.09 -25.85
C GLU A 185 16.70 25.51 -26.33
#